data_AF-A0A945NAB4-F1
#
_entry.id   AF-A0A945NAB4-F1
#
_cell.length_a   1.000
_cell.length_b   1.000
_cell.length_c   1.000
_cell.angle_alpha   90.00
_cell.angle_beta   90.00
_cell.angle_gamma   90.00
#
_symmetry.space_group_name_H-M   'P 1'
#
loop_
_entity.id
_entity.type
_entity.pdbx_description
1 polymer ?
#
loop_
_entity_poly.entity_id
_entity_poly.type
_entity_poly.pdbx_seq_one_letter_code
_entity_poly.pdbx_strand_id
1 'polypeptide(L)'
;RLLNLAADAIALIQADFEPGAMALAATAETMHFTYPVTQYPEKVKSYNLDKTPVLEGTLLGIKAQYLILDHTVINLRKYTGYEVALNVL
;
A
#
# COMPACT_ATOMS: atom_id res chain seq x y z
N ARG A 1 -2.16 -9.51 26.26
CA ARG A 1 -2.76 -8.28 26.86
C ARG A 1 -3.51 -7.45 25.83
N LEU A 2 -2.86 -6.98 24.74
CA LEU A 2 -3.55 -6.16 23.71
C LEU A 2 -4.64 -6.91 22.95
N LEU A 3 -4.40 -8.15 22.52
CA LEU A 3 -5.41 -8.96 21.82
C LEU A 3 -6.70 -9.13 22.65
N ASN A 4 -6.57 -9.42 23.95
CA ASN A 4 -7.73 -9.56 24.83
C ASN A 4 -8.51 -8.25 25.00
N LEU A 5 -7.83 -7.09 25.00
CA LEU A 5 -8.48 -5.79 25.10
C LEU A 5 -9.23 -5.41 23.82
N ALA A 6 -8.82 -5.96 22.68
CA ALA A 6 -9.42 -5.69 21.37
C ALA A 6 -10.36 -6.82 20.89
N ALA A 7 -10.65 -7.83 21.73
CA ALA A 7 -11.35 -9.05 21.32
C ALA A 7 -12.71 -8.78 20.68
N ASP A 8 -13.52 -7.89 21.28
CA ASP A 8 -14.85 -7.56 20.77
C ASP A 8 -14.77 -6.85 19.41
N ALA A 9 -13.84 -5.91 19.25
CA ALA A 9 -13.62 -5.20 17.99
C ALA A 9 -13.11 -6.14 16.88
N ILE A 10 -12.21 -7.06 17.23
CA ILE A 10 -11.72 -8.09 16.31
C ILE A 10 -12.87 -9.00 15.86
N ALA A 11 -13.73 -9.45 16.79
CA ALA A 11 -14.87 -10.29 16.47
C ALA A 11 -15.87 -9.58 15.53
N LEU A 12 -16.09 -8.28 15.75
CA LEU A 12 -16.97 -7.46 14.92
C LEU A 12 -16.44 -7.33 13.49
N ILE A 13 -15.14 -7.10 13.32
CA ILE A 13 -14.49 -7.07 12.01
C ILE A 13 -14.50 -8.46 11.35
N GLN A 14 -14.29 -9.54 12.11
CA GLN A 14 -14.29 -10.90 11.58
C GLN A 14 -15.65 -11.34 11.05
N ALA A 15 -16.76 -10.81 11.58
CA ALA A 15 -18.10 -11.13 11.12
C ALA A 15 -18.40 -10.62 9.70
N ASP A 16 -17.65 -9.61 9.22
CA ASP A 16 -17.82 -9.03 7.89
C ASP A 16 -17.11 -9.84 6.79
N PHE A 17 -16.36 -10.89 7.14
CA PHE A 17 -15.58 -11.70 6.22
C PHE A 17 -15.95 -13.18 6.31
N GLU A 18 -15.79 -13.89 5.19
CA GLU A 18 -16.02 -15.34 5.14
C GLU A 18 -15.13 -16.09 6.15
N PRO A 19 -15.62 -17.16 6.79
CA PRO A 19 -14.84 -17.97 7.71
C PRO A 19 -13.52 -18.44 7.07
N GLY A 20 -12.39 -18.05 7.68
CA GLY A 20 -11.05 -18.38 7.17
C GLY A 20 -10.41 -17.33 6.26
N ALA A 21 -11.12 -16.27 5.87
CA ALA A 21 -10.54 -15.14 5.11
C ALA A 21 -9.55 -14.31 5.93
N MET A 22 -9.64 -14.38 7.26
CA MET A 22 -8.70 -13.73 8.19
C MET A 22 -8.29 -14.68 9.30
N ALA A 23 -7.03 -14.58 9.73
CA ALA A 23 -6.48 -15.35 10.84
C ALA A 23 -5.72 -14.44 11.80
N LEU A 24 -5.90 -14.67 13.11
CA LEU A 24 -5.05 -14.04 14.12
C LEU A 24 -3.67 -14.69 14.07
N ALA A 25 -2.66 -13.89 13.70
CA ALA A 25 -1.28 -14.32 13.75
C ALA A 25 -0.76 -14.25 15.20
N ALA A 26 -1.07 -15.28 16.01
CA ALA A 26 -0.64 -15.37 17.40
C ALA A 26 0.90 -15.41 17.54
N THR A 27 1.59 -15.89 16.51
CA THR A 27 3.05 -15.89 16.36
C THR A 27 3.40 -15.51 14.92
N ALA A 28 3.30 -14.21 14.60
CA ALA A 28 3.75 -13.72 13.31
C ALA A 28 5.29 -13.71 13.28
N GLU A 29 5.88 -14.42 12.33
CA GLU A 29 7.29 -14.25 12.01
C GLU A 29 7.52 -12.90 11.34
N THR A 30 8.71 -12.33 11.51
CA THR A 30 9.09 -11.09 10.84
C THR A 30 9.05 -11.30 9.33
N MET A 31 8.15 -10.59 8.65
CA MET A 31 8.11 -10.59 7.19
C MET A 31 9.18 -9.64 6.64
N HIS A 32 10.00 -10.16 5.74
CA HIS A 32 10.97 -9.37 4.99
C HIS A 32 10.42 -9.04 3.61
N PHE A 33 10.37 -7.75 3.28
CA PHE A 33 9.92 -7.27 1.99
C PHE A 33 11.10 -6.68 1.23
N THR A 34 11.25 -7.10 -0.03
CA THR A 34 12.22 -6.52 -0.95
C THR A 34 11.53 -5.47 -1.81
N TYR A 35 12.11 -4.28 -1.86
CA TYR A 35 11.61 -3.15 -2.67
C TYR A 35 12.63 -2.85 -3.77
N PRO A 36 12.63 -3.63 -4.87
CA PRO A 36 13.59 -3.43 -5.93
C PRO A 36 13.36 -2.10 -6.64
N VAL A 37 14.44 -1.52 -7.15
CA VAL A 37 14.40 -0.38 -8.07
C VAL A 37 15.23 -0.75 -9.29
N THR A 38 14.56 -1.02 -10.40
CA THR A 38 15.18 -1.37 -11.68
C THR A 38 15.87 -0.18 -12.30
N GLN A 39 15.27 1.01 -12.19
CA GLN A 39 15.81 2.24 -12.72
C GLN A 39 15.37 3.44 -11.87
N TYR A 40 16.30 4.32 -11.56
CA TYR A 40 16.00 5.61 -10.94
C TYR A 40 15.64 6.64 -12.01
N PRO A 41 14.68 7.53 -11.75
CA PRO A 41 14.30 8.56 -12.71
C PRO A 41 15.45 9.56 -12.85
N GLU A 42 15.75 9.97 -14.09
CA GLU A 42 16.78 11.00 -14.35
C GLU A 42 16.40 12.36 -13.74
N LYS A 43 15.10 12.66 -13.71
CA LYS A 43 14.53 13.85 -13.09
C LYS A 43 13.35 13.48 -12.22
N VAL A 44 13.33 13.99 -10.99
CA VAL A 44 12.24 13.75 -10.06
C VAL A 44 11.11 14.73 -10.36
N LYS A 45 10.09 14.27 -11.09
CA LYS A 45 8.82 14.99 -11.27
C LYS A 45 7.73 14.26 -10.51
N SER A 46 7.19 14.90 -9.47
CA SER A 46 6.12 14.31 -8.67
C SER A 46 4.77 14.45 -9.34
N TYR A 47 4.02 13.35 -9.41
CA TYR A 47 2.66 13.31 -9.91
C TYR A 47 1.65 13.87 -8.91
N ASN A 48 0.68 14.63 -9.41
CA ASN A 48 -0.36 15.26 -8.60
C ASN A 48 -1.75 14.76 -8.98
N LEU A 49 -2.36 13.89 -8.16
CA LEU A 49 -3.72 13.37 -8.39
C LEU A 49 -4.80 14.45 -8.32
N ASP A 50 -4.57 15.54 -7.56
CA ASP A 50 -5.50 16.67 -7.48
C ASP A 50 -5.62 17.42 -8.82
N LYS A 51 -4.55 17.36 -9.64
CA LYS A 51 -4.52 17.98 -10.97
C LYS A 51 -4.97 17.02 -12.06
N THR A 52 -4.50 15.78 -11.98
CA THR A 52 -4.83 14.72 -12.93
C THR A 52 -5.10 13.44 -12.14
N PRO A 53 -6.36 13.00 -11.99
CA PRO A 53 -6.75 11.97 -11.02
C PRO A 53 -6.39 10.54 -11.43
N VAL A 54 -5.87 10.34 -12.64
CA VAL A 54 -5.48 9.04 -13.18
C VAL A 54 -3.97 9.03 -13.32
N LEU A 55 -3.30 8.02 -12.76
CA LEU A 55 -1.86 7.78 -12.92
C LEU A 55 -1.65 6.41 -13.54
N GLU A 56 -1.05 6.38 -14.73
CA GLU A 56 -0.72 5.16 -15.47
C GLU A 56 0.76 5.18 -15.82
N GLY A 57 1.42 4.03 -15.80
CA GLY A 57 2.83 3.88 -16.22
C GLY A 57 3.43 2.57 -15.74
N THR A 58 4.67 2.31 -16.14
CA THR A 58 5.39 1.11 -15.70
C THR A 58 6.01 1.35 -14.33
N LEU A 59 5.69 0.52 -13.33
CA LEU A 59 6.35 0.58 -12.01
C LEU A 59 7.80 0.09 -12.13
N LEU A 60 8.76 1.00 -11.95
CA LEU A 60 10.19 0.71 -12.02
C LEU A 60 10.84 0.54 -10.65
N GLY A 61 10.15 0.92 -9.58
CA GLY A 61 10.61 0.64 -8.23
C GLY A 61 9.81 1.29 -7.11
N ILE A 62 10.15 0.92 -5.89
CA ILE A 62 9.56 1.46 -4.67
C ILE A 62 10.69 1.97 -3.77
N LYS A 63 10.59 3.22 -3.32
CA LYS A 63 11.53 3.82 -2.37
C LYS A 63 10.76 4.43 -1.21
N ALA A 64 10.72 3.72 -0.08
CA ALA A 64 9.89 4.09 1.06
C ALA A 64 8.45 4.37 0.61
N GLN A 65 7.95 5.59 0.81
CA GLN A 65 6.60 6.03 0.45
C GLN A 65 6.44 6.46 -1.03
N TYR A 66 7.46 6.27 -1.87
CA TYR A 66 7.42 6.64 -3.28
C TYR A 66 7.24 5.41 -4.17
N LEU A 67 6.29 5.51 -5.11
CA LEU A 67 6.28 4.68 -6.30
C LEU A 67 7.03 5.41 -7.41
N ILE A 68 7.94 4.70 -8.07
CA ILE A 68 8.74 5.20 -9.19
C ILE A 68 8.15 4.60 -10.46
N LEU A 69 7.63 5.43 -11.34
CA LEU A 69 7.18 5.05 -12.67
C LEU A 69 8.19 5.50 -13.74
N ASP A 70 8.10 4.92 -14.92
CA ASP A 70 8.92 5.25 -16.10
C ASP A 70 9.01 6.75 -16.44
N HIS A 71 7.94 7.52 -16.21
CA HIS A 71 7.90 8.95 -16.56
C HIS A 71 7.66 9.89 -15.36
N THR A 72 7.38 9.37 -14.15
CA THR A 72 7.06 10.19 -12.98
C THR A 72 7.26 9.44 -11.67
N VAL A 73 7.20 10.14 -10.55
CA VAL A 73 7.15 9.54 -9.22
C VAL A 73 5.91 10.00 -8.48
N ILE A 74 5.35 9.18 -7.60
CA ILE A 74 4.25 9.58 -6.73
C ILE A 74 4.60 9.28 -5.28
N ASN A 75 4.38 10.26 -4.40
CA ASN A 75 4.51 10.09 -2.97
C ASN A 75 3.14 9.76 -2.37
N LEU A 76 2.94 8.52 -1.93
CA LEU A 76 1.65 8.05 -1.44
C LEU A 76 1.21 8.75 -0.14
N ARG A 77 2.16 9.24 0.67
CA ARG A 77 1.82 9.95 1.93
C ARG A 77 0.97 11.19 1.67
N LYS A 78 1.13 11.85 0.52
CA LYS A 78 0.34 13.03 0.16
C LYS A 78 -1.16 12.70 0.07
N TYR A 79 -1.50 11.47 -0.32
CA TYR A 79 -2.87 11.03 -0.58
C TYR A 79 -3.42 10.16 0.54
N THR A 80 -2.92 10.37 1.77
CA THR A 80 -3.49 9.71 2.95
C THR A 80 -4.96 10.10 3.07
N GLY A 81 -5.85 9.12 3.19
CA GLY A 81 -7.30 9.33 3.26
C GLY A 81 -8.02 9.39 1.91
N TYR A 82 -7.31 9.22 0.79
CA TYR A 82 -7.94 9.04 -0.52
C TYR A 82 -8.44 7.61 -0.66
N GLU A 83 -9.61 7.44 -1.28
CA GLU A 83 -10.04 6.17 -1.86
C GLU A 83 -9.43 6.06 -3.25
N VAL A 84 -8.67 4.98 -3.49
CA VAL A 84 -7.97 4.75 -4.76
C VAL A 84 -8.30 3.37 -5.30
N ALA A 85 -8.56 3.29 -6.60
CA ALA A 85 -8.61 2.03 -7.33
C ALA A 85 -7.25 1.77 -7.98
N LEU A 86 -6.71 0.57 -7.76
CA LEU A 86 -5.45 0.14 -8.38
C LEU A 86 -5.73 -1.08 -9.25
N ASN A 87 -5.22 -1.03 -10.47
CA ASN A 87 -5.26 -2.15 -11.41
C ASN A 87 -3.84 -2.46 -11.88
N VAL A 88 -3.52 -3.75 -12.00
CA VAL A 88 -2.26 -4.23 -12.56
C VAL A 88 -2.60 -5.02 -13.82
N LEU A 89 -1.94 -4.69 -14.93
CA LEU A 89 -2.12 -5.34 -16.22
C LEU A 89 -1.27 -6.61 -16.34
#